data_AF-A0A419JQE1-F1
#
_entry.id   AF-A0A419JQE1-F1
#
_cell.length_a   1.000
_cell.length_b   1.000
_cell.length_c   1.000
_cell.angle_alpha   90.00
_cell.angle_beta   90.00
_cell.angle_gamma   90.00
#
_symmetry.space_group_name_H-M   'P 1'
#
loop_
_entity.id
_entity.type
_entity.pdbx_description
1 polymer ?
#
loop_
_entity_poly.entity_id
_entity_poly.type
_entity_poly.pdbx_seq_one_letter_code
_entity_poly.pdbx_strand_id
1 'polypeptide(L)'
;MRVGRNSVKTEPRKLIFEDFDLWLKTRFTDIFWFRGHKFQKTEGEDVLVDGGLFSKKEVRELFGMLNSGNPFTRFNATILIWERNGFLMKMIISLAFIALILLFIRVRR
;
A
#
# COMPACT_ATOMS: atom_id res chain seq x y z
N MET A 1 -10.47 -34.00 -34.33
CA MET A 1 -9.65 -33.56 -33.18
C MET A 1 -8.92 -32.27 -33.52
N ARG A 2 -9.34 -31.15 -32.95
CA ARG A 2 -8.49 -29.96 -32.73
C ARG A 2 -8.97 -29.35 -31.43
N VAL A 3 -8.23 -29.63 -30.35
CA VAL A 3 -8.43 -29.00 -29.06
C VAL A 3 -8.08 -27.53 -29.26
N GLY A 4 -9.11 -26.69 -29.38
CA GLY A 4 -8.97 -25.25 -29.35
C GLY A 4 -8.35 -24.87 -28.01
N ARG A 5 -7.08 -24.48 -28.03
CA ARG A 5 -6.40 -23.89 -26.88
C ARG A 5 -7.05 -22.53 -26.63
N ASN A 6 -8.10 -22.52 -25.80
CA ASN A 6 -8.65 -21.30 -25.22
C ASN A 6 -7.53 -20.68 -24.37
N SER A 7 -6.76 -19.77 -24.96
CA SER A 7 -5.87 -18.88 -24.24
C SER A 7 -6.75 -18.03 -23.34
N VAL A 8 -6.94 -18.47 -22.09
CA VAL A 8 -7.49 -17.65 -21.01
C VAL A 8 -6.62 -16.40 -20.97
N LYS A 9 -7.12 -15.28 -21.47
CA LYS A 9 -6.49 -13.97 -21.26
C LYS A 9 -6.63 -13.67 -19.79
N THR A 10 -5.74 -14.21 -18.97
CA THR A 10 -5.71 -13.91 -17.54
C THR A 10 -5.43 -12.42 -17.42
N GLU A 11 -6.39 -11.68 -16.85
CA GLU A 11 -6.23 -10.24 -16.64
C GLU A 11 -4.94 -9.99 -15.84
N PRO A 12 -4.09 -9.02 -16.26
CA PRO A 12 -2.82 -8.73 -15.57
C PRO A 12 -2.99 -8.50 -14.07
N ARG A 13 -4.13 -7.93 -13.66
CA ARG A 13 -4.48 -7.70 -12.25
C ARG A 13 -4.62 -8.99 -11.44
N LYS A 14 -5.15 -10.06 -12.03
CA LYS A 14 -5.33 -11.35 -11.34
C LYS A 14 -3.99 -12.03 -11.10
N LEU A 15 -3.13 -12.03 -12.13
CA LEU A 15 -1.77 -12.57 -12.04
C LEU A 15 -0.97 -11.90 -10.91
N ILE A 16 -1.02 -10.57 -10.85
CA ILE A 16 -0.34 -9.80 -9.79
C ILE A 16 -0.85 -10.16 -8.37
N PHE A 17 -2.15 -10.42 -8.23
CA PHE A 17 -2.73 -10.82 -6.94
C PHE A 17 -2.34 -12.24 -6.55
N GLU A 18 -2.29 -13.16 -7.51
CA GLU A 18 -1.82 -14.54 -7.31
C GLU A 18 -0.34 -14.58 -6.94
N ASP A 19 0.50 -13.81 -7.62
CA ASP A 19 1.94 -13.66 -7.31
C ASP A 19 2.14 -13.15 -5.88
N PHE A 20 1.34 -12.18 -5.47
CA PHE A 20 1.37 -11.65 -4.11
C PHE A 20 0.91 -12.67 -3.06
N ASP A 21 -0.14 -13.44 -3.33
CA ASP A 21 -0.60 -14.47 -2.39
C ASP A 21 0.40 -15.63 -2.28
N LEU A 22 1.08 -15.97 -3.38
CA LEU A 22 2.18 -16.92 -3.39
C LEU A 22 3.36 -16.38 -2.56
N TRP A 23 3.71 -15.10 -2.75
CA TRP A 23 4.72 -14.45 -1.92
C TRP A 23 4.34 -14.52 -0.44
N LEU A 24 3.10 -14.19 -0.05
CA LEU A 24 2.63 -14.27 1.34
C LEU A 24 2.68 -15.68 1.97
N LYS A 25 2.70 -16.74 1.16
CA LYS A 25 2.75 -18.14 1.63
C LYS A 25 4.16 -18.70 1.68
N THR A 26 5.06 -18.18 0.85
CA THR A 26 6.42 -18.70 0.70
C THR A 26 7.40 -17.99 1.62
N ARG A 27 8.56 -18.60 1.88
CA ARG A 27 9.66 -18.00 2.67
C ARG A 27 10.87 -17.59 1.82
N PHE A 28 10.73 -17.55 0.50
CA PHE A 28 11.87 -17.33 -0.41
C PHE A 28 12.32 -15.88 -0.47
N THR A 29 11.40 -14.93 -0.31
CA THR A 29 11.70 -13.49 -0.34
C THR A 29 10.92 -12.78 0.74
N ASP A 30 11.60 -11.96 1.53
CA ASP A 30 10.99 -11.21 2.62
C ASP A 30 10.40 -9.88 2.18
N ILE A 31 10.80 -9.35 1.01
CA ILE A 31 10.39 -8.04 0.52
C ILE A 31 9.63 -8.18 -0.80
N PHE A 32 8.53 -7.43 -0.93
CA PHE A 32 7.75 -7.29 -2.16
C PHE A 32 7.43 -5.83 -2.40
N TRP A 33 7.75 -5.32 -3.59
CA TRP A 33 7.50 -3.92 -3.96
C TRP A 33 6.30 -3.83 -4.89
N PHE A 34 5.35 -2.96 -4.56
CA PHE A 34 4.18 -2.75 -5.41
C PHE A 34 3.67 -1.31 -5.34
N ARG A 35 3.53 -0.67 -6.51
CA ARG A 35 2.97 0.68 -6.65
C ARG A 35 3.58 1.72 -5.69
N GLY A 36 4.89 1.61 -5.43
CA GLY A 36 5.62 2.54 -4.56
C GLY A 36 5.59 2.17 -3.07
N HIS A 37 4.91 1.09 -2.68
CA HIS A 37 4.86 0.59 -1.32
C HIS A 37 5.74 -0.65 -1.15
N LYS A 38 6.46 -0.72 -0.02
CA LYS A 38 7.31 -1.85 0.38
C LYS A 38 6.55 -2.73 1.37
N PHE A 39 6.29 -3.97 0.97
CA PHE A 39 5.78 -5.02 1.84
C PHE A 39 6.96 -5.86 2.34
N GLN A 40 7.07 -6.06 3.63
CA GLN A 40 8.14 -6.81 4.26
C GLN A 40 7.59 -7.79 5.29
N LYS A 41 7.92 -9.07 5.15
CA LYS A 41 7.55 -10.09 6.14
C LYS A 41 8.31 -9.86 7.44
N THR A 42 7.63 -10.16 8.53
CA THR A 42 8.25 -10.22 9.86
C THR A 42 8.51 -11.68 10.23
N GLU A 43 9.19 -11.94 11.35
CA GLU A 43 9.37 -13.30 11.87
C GLU A 43 8.04 -13.95 12.31
N GLY A 44 7.00 -13.13 12.54
CA GLY A 44 5.64 -13.57 12.88
C GLY A 44 4.72 -13.75 11.67
N GLU A 45 3.40 -13.70 11.91
CA GLU A 45 2.39 -13.76 10.84
C GLU A 45 2.07 -12.38 10.21
N ASP A 46 2.67 -11.32 10.76
CA ASP A 46 2.44 -9.95 10.33
C ASP A 46 3.40 -9.51 9.21
N VAL A 47 2.98 -8.48 8.49
CA VAL A 47 3.73 -7.85 7.39
C VAL A 47 3.84 -6.36 7.67
N LEU A 48 5.06 -5.83 7.54
CA LEU A 48 5.34 -4.41 7.55
C LEU A 48 5.07 -3.83 6.16
N VAL A 49 4.21 -2.81 6.07
CA VAL A 49 3.98 -2.05 4.84
C VAL A 49 4.42 -0.62 5.06
N ASP A 50 5.49 -0.22 4.36
CA ASP A 50 6.20 1.07 4.55
C ASP A 50 6.62 1.36 6.00
N GLY A 51 6.72 0.33 6.86
CA GLY A 51 7.04 0.47 8.29
C GLY A 51 5.83 0.34 9.23
N GLY A 52 4.61 0.29 8.70
CA GLY A 52 3.39 0.04 9.48
C GLY A 52 3.10 -1.45 9.58
N LEU A 53 2.71 -1.95 10.76
CA LEU A 53 2.43 -3.37 10.96
C LEU A 53 0.98 -3.71 10.56
N PHE A 54 0.82 -4.76 9.76
CA PHE A 54 -0.46 -5.26 9.30
C PHE A 54 -0.51 -6.78 9.39
N SER A 55 -1.66 -7.32 9.80
CA SER A 55 -1.91 -8.75 9.76
C SER A 55 -2.02 -9.26 8.32
N LYS A 56 -1.76 -10.55 8.11
CA LYS A 56 -1.87 -11.18 6.79
C LYS A 56 -3.22 -10.94 6.08
N LYS A 57 -4.31 -10.85 6.84
CA LYS A 57 -5.66 -10.57 6.30
C LYS A 57 -5.77 -9.12 5.80
N GLU A 58 -5.38 -8.17 6.64
CA GLU A 58 -5.36 -6.73 6.29
C GLU A 58 -4.47 -6.48 5.07
N VAL A 59 -3.33 -7.15 5.00
CA VAL A 59 -2.37 -7.02 3.90
C VAL A 59 -2.96 -7.45 2.56
N ARG A 60 -3.71 -8.57 2.54
CA ARG A 60 -4.40 -9.01 1.32
C ARG A 60 -5.47 -8.03 0.88
N GLU A 61 -6.23 -7.49 1.83
CA GLU A 61 -7.26 -6.50 1.54
C GLU A 61 -6.63 -5.22 1.00
N LEU A 62 -5.60 -4.71 1.67
CA LEU A 62 -4.83 -3.54 1.26
C LEU A 62 -4.24 -3.72 -0.13
N PHE A 63 -3.66 -4.88 -0.43
CA PHE A 63 -3.13 -5.18 -1.75
C PHE A 63 -4.22 -5.19 -2.82
N GLY A 64 -5.39 -5.75 -2.51
CA GLY A 64 -6.58 -5.70 -3.37
C GLY A 64 -7.02 -4.26 -3.65
N MET A 65 -7.04 -3.40 -2.63
CA MET A 65 -7.37 -1.98 -2.79
C MET A 65 -6.33 -1.24 -3.64
N LEU A 66 -5.03 -1.51 -3.45
CA LEU A 66 -3.95 -0.93 -4.24
C LEU A 66 -3.98 -1.40 -5.70
N ASN A 67 -4.37 -2.65 -5.96
CA ASN A 67 -4.51 -3.21 -7.30
C ASN A 67 -5.84 -2.84 -7.98
N SER A 68 -6.76 -2.21 -7.25
CA SER A 68 -8.06 -1.78 -7.78
C SER A 68 -7.90 -0.84 -8.98
N GLY A 69 -8.86 -0.92 -9.91
CA GLY A 69 -8.98 0.03 -11.02
C GLY A 69 -9.53 1.39 -10.59
N ASN A 70 -10.18 1.47 -9.42
CA ASN A 70 -10.78 2.70 -8.92
C ASN A 70 -9.70 3.59 -8.23
N PRO A 71 -9.46 4.82 -8.70
CA PRO A 71 -8.49 5.73 -8.08
C PRO A 71 -8.82 6.07 -6.63
N PHE A 72 -10.09 6.18 -6.25
CA PHE A 72 -10.49 6.48 -4.87
C PHE A 72 -10.15 5.34 -3.91
N THR A 73 -10.40 4.09 -4.33
CA THR A 73 -10.04 2.90 -3.54
C THR A 73 -8.54 2.80 -3.33
N ARG A 74 -7.76 3.10 -4.37
CA ARG A 74 -6.29 3.13 -4.27
C ARG A 74 -5.81 4.22 -3.31
N PHE A 75 -6.38 5.42 -3.42
CA PHE A 75 -6.03 6.53 -2.54
C PHE A 75 -6.37 6.21 -1.08
N ASN A 76 -7.51 5.57 -0.85
CA ASN A 76 -7.89 5.08 0.47
C ASN A 76 -6.86 4.10 1.05
N ALA A 77 -6.36 3.17 0.24
CA ALA A 77 -5.30 2.24 0.65
C ALA A 77 -3.99 2.98 1.03
N THR A 78 -3.58 3.96 0.23
CA THR A 78 -2.39 4.78 0.53
C THR A 78 -2.59 5.58 1.82
N ILE A 79 -3.77 6.16 2.05
CA ILE A 79 -4.09 6.85 3.31
C ILE A 79 -4.02 5.90 4.51
N LEU A 80 -4.56 4.68 4.37
CA LEU A 80 -4.55 3.68 5.43
C LEU A 80 -3.11 3.29 5.83
N ILE A 81 -2.21 3.17 4.84
CA ILE A 81 -0.78 2.96 5.09
C ILE A 81 -0.17 4.17 5.84
N TRP A 82 -0.48 5.39 5.41
CA TRP A 82 0.06 6.61 6.03
C TRP A 82 -0.42 6.84 7.45
N GLU A 83 -1.68 6.50 7.73
CA GLU A 83 -2.26 6.56 9.07
C GLU A 83 -1.50 5.65 10.03
N ARG A 84 -1.28 4.39 9.64
CA ARG A 84 -0.55 3.40 10.43
C ARG A 84 0.89 3.84 10.73
N ASN A 85 1.52 4.57 9.80
CA ASN A 85 2.86 5.13 9.94
C ASN A 85 2.93 6.47 10.70
N GLY A 86 1.79 7.02 11.13
CA GLY A 86 1.73 8.34 11.76
C GLY A 86 2.10 9.49 10.81
N PHE A 87 2.14 9.25 9.50
CA PHE A 87 2.50 10.26 8.51
C PHE A 87 1.45 11.38 8.44
N LEU A 88 0.16 11.02 8.57
CA LEU A 88 -0.95 12.00 8.61
C LEU A 88 -0.78 13.01 9.75
N MET A 89 -0.41 12.53 10.94
CA MET A 89 -0.18 13.40 12.10
C MET A 89 0.99 14.37 11.84
N LYS A 90 2.10 13.86 11.28
CA LYS A 90 3.28 14.66 10.94
C LYS A 90 2.95 15.75 9.92
N MET A 91 2.10 15.44 8.93
CA MET A 91 1.63 16.41 7.95
C MET A 91 0.84 17.55 8.59
N ILE A 92 -0.13 17.22 9.47
CA ILE A 92 -0.96 18.22 10.16
C ILE A 92 -0.10 19.15 11.02
N ILE A 93 0.83 18.59 11.80
CA ILE A 93 1.74 19.37 12.64
C ILE A 93 2.59 20.31 11.76
N SER A 94 3.14 19.79 10.66
CA SER A 94 3.96 20.59 9.74
C SER A 94 3.16 21.74 9.11
N LEU A 95 1.91 21.49 8.70
CA LEU A 95 0.99 22.50 8.18
C LEU A 95 0.68 23.58 9.22
N ALA A 96 0.45 23.21 10.48
CA ALA A 96 0.22 24.16 11.56
C ALA A 96 1.44 25.08 11.77
N PHE A 97 2.65 24.53 11.73
CA PHE A 97 3.88 25.34 11.79
C PHE A 97 4.01 26.30 10.61
N ILE A 98 3.75 25.83 9.39
CA ILE A 98 3.81 26.68 8.19
C ILE A 98 2.80 27.83 8.30
N ALA A 99 1.56 27.56 8.71
CA ALA A 99 0.54 28.57 8.91
C ALA A 99 0.96 29.63 9.95
N LEU A 100 1.57 29.19 11.05
CA LEU A 100 2.05 30.10 12.10
C LEU A 100 3.19 30.99 11.60
N ILE A 101 4.11 30.46 10.79
CA ILE A 101 5.18 31.24 10.14
C ILE A 101 4.58 32.27 9.18
N LEU A 102 3.61 31.88 8.36
CA LEU A 102 2.94 32.79 7.42
C LEU A 102 2.21 33.93 8.15
N LEU A 103 1.53 33.63 9.26
CA LEU A 103 0.91 34.63 10.11
C LEU A 103 1.94 35.59 10.71
N PHE A 104 3.05 35.06 11.23
CA PHE A 104 4.12 35.88 11.78
C PHE A 104 4.70 36.85 10.73
N ILE A 105 4.98 36.35 9.52
CA ILE A 105 5.45 37.18 8.40
C ILE A 105 4.41 38.24 8.05
N ARG A 106 3.12 37.89 8.02
CA ARG A 106 2.04 38.84 7.69
C ARG A 106 1.82 39.91 8.76
N VAL A 107 2.03 39.60 10.04
CA VAL A 107 1.88 40.57 11.14
C VAL A 107 3.10 41.49 11.26
N ARG A 108 4.30 40.98 10.95
CA ARG A 108 5.56 41.74 11.03
C ARG A 108 5.84 42.63 9.81
N ARG A 109 5.04 42.54 8.76
CA ARG A 109 5.17 43.31 7.52
C ARG A 109 4.07 44.37 7.46
#